data_AF-A0A5B9D5Z7-F1
#
_entry.id   AF-A0A5B9D5Z7-F1
#
_cell.length_a   1.000
_cell.length_b   1.000
_cell.length_c   1.000
_cell.angle_alpha   90.00
_cell.angle_beta   90.00
_cell.angle_gamma   90.00
#
_symmetry.space_group_name_H-M   'P 1'
#
loop_
_entity.id
_entity.type
_entity.pdbx_description
1 polymer ?
#
loop_
_entity_poly.entity_id
_entity_poly.type
_entity_poly.pdbx_seq_one_letter_code
_entity_poly.pdbx_strand_id
1 'polypeptide(L)'
;MSEKQQITPKSKSILKTLLPDNVNNDVKFNKIIVYIFGVLTIFTIVRSLIHIFAPDGGANSIATIVVFSGSPDPNNVIYHIFSLWGLSQLLIGLIYIIVLMKYKNLIPMMFTLMIIEYVMRFVTGIMKPMGDVLTGTPPGALVNLILVPLALGMLIWSFFPVKRKTS
;
A
#
# COMPACT_ATOMS: atom_id res chain seq x y z
N MET A 1 -48.80 -10.77 21.35
CA MET A 1 -47.98 -9.92 20.45
C MET A 1 -46.53 -10.28 20.71
N SER A 2 -45.90 -11.03 19.79
CA SER A 2 -44.51 -11.50 19.95
C SER A 2 -43.56 -10.37 19.58
N GLU A 3 -42.75 -9.94 20.55
CA GLU A 3 -41.73 -8.93 20.42
C GLU A 3 -40.60 -9.46 19.52
N LYS A 4 -40.49 -8.92 18.30
CA LYS A 4 -39.37 -9.23 17.41
C LYS A 4 -38.10 -8.68 18.04
N GLN A 5 -37.27 -9.56 18.59
CA GLN A 5 -35.88 -9.24 18.93
C GLN A 5 -35.17 -8.73 17.67
N GLN A 6 -34.94 -7.42 17.67
CA GLN A 6 -34.14 -6.74 16.66
C GLN A 6 -32.68 -7.10 16.92
N ILE A 7 -32.19 -8.16 16.27
CA ILE A 7 -30.79 -8.58 16.33
C ILE A 7 -29.97 -7.50 15.61
N THR A 8 -29.50 -6.52 16.37
CA THR A 8 -28.46 -5.60 15.91
C THR A 8 -27.18 -6.43 15.70
N PRO A 9 -26.56 -6.41 14.50
CA PRO A 9 -25.30 -7.10 14.32
C PRO A 9 -24.28 -6.47 15.27
N LYS A 10 -23.76 -7.25 16.23
CA LYS A 10 -22.66 -6.81 17.11
C LYS A 10 -21.53 -6.31 16.22
N SER A 11 -21.37 -4.99 16.16
CA SER A 11 -20.20 -4.33 15.57
C SER A 11 -18.96 -4.98 16.18
N LYS A 12 -18.18 -5.70 15.36
CA LYS A 12 -16.88 -6.19 15.79
C LYS A 12 -16.02 -4.94 16.02
N SER A 13 -15.38 -4.84 17.18
CA SER A 13 -14.50 -3.70 17.48
C SER A 13 -13.53 -3.46 16.31
N ILE A 14 -13.57 -2.26 15.73
CA ILE A 14 -12.71 -1.85 14.60
C ILE A 14 -11.25 -2.14 14.94
N LEU A 15 -10.85 -1.84 16.17
CA LEU A 15 -9.51 -2.11 16.69
C LEU A 15 -9.12 -3.58 16.58
N LYS A 16 -10.04 -4.52 16.86
CA LYS A 16 -9.79 -5.98 16.73
C LYS A 16 -9.75 -6.49 15.29
N THR A 17 -10.12 -5.67 14.32
CA THR A 17 -9.94 -5.98 12.89
C THR A 17 -8.63 -5.41 12.38
N LEU A 18 -8.19 -4.26 12.90
CA LEU A 18 -6.89 -3.66 12.56
C LEU A 18 -5.71 -4.33 13.29
N LEU A 19 -5.89 -4.65 14.56
CA LEU A 19 -4.90 -5.25 15.45
C LEU A 19 -5.55 -6.46 16.13
N PRO A 20 -5.53 -7.65 15.48
CA PRO A 20 -6.18 -8.83 16.03
C PRO A 20 -5.42 -9.35 17.26
N ASP A 21 -6.16 -9.83 18.26
CA ASP A 21 -5.61 -10.43 19.49
C ASP A 21 -4.69 -11.65 19.19
N ASN A 22 -4.89 -12.32 18.05
CA ASN A 22 -4.09 -13.46 17.61
C ASN A 22 -3.77 -13.33 16.13
N VAL A 23 -2.50 -13.52 15.75
CA VAL A 23 -2.04 -13.52 14.36
C VAL A 23 -2.25 -14.90 13.74
N ASN A 24 -3.11 -15.01 12.72
CA ASN A 24 -3.48 -16.30 12.13
C ASN A 24 -3.98 -16.16 10.68
N ASN A 25 -4.35 -17.28 10.06
CA ASN A 25 -4.78 -17.31 8.66
C ASN A 25 -6.31 -17.19 8.48
N ASP A 26 -7.07 -16.89 9.56
CA ASP A 26 -8.53 -16.88 9.52
C ASP A 26 -9.07 -15.65 8.79
N VAL A 27 -9.60 -15.86 7.59
CA VAL A 27 -10.25 -14.81 6.81
C VAL A 27 -11.71 -14.66 7.28
N LYS A 28 -12.01 -13.55 7.94
CA LYS A 28 -13.37 -13.20 8.41
C LYS A 28 -14.08 -12.15 7.53
N PHE A 29 -13.45 -11.72 6.45
CA PHE A 29 -13.93 -10.72 5.50
C PHE A 29 -14.01 -11.31 4.08
N ASN A 30 -14.46 -10.53 3.09
CA ASN A 30 -14.64 -11.01 1.73
C ASN A 30 -13.29 -11.41 1.08
N LYS A 31 -13.23 -12.57 0.41
CA LYS A 31 -12.03 -13.07 -0.29
C LYS A 31 -11.52 -12.11 -1.38
N ILE A 32 -12.39 -11.27 -1.95
CA ILE A 32 -11.99 -10.22 -2.92
C ILE A 32 -10.91 -9.31 -2.32
N ILE A 33 -11.01 -8.98 -1.03
CA ILE A 33 -10.01 -8.14 -0.33
C ILE A 33 -8.63 -8.80 -0.36
N VAL A 34 -8.56 -10.13 -0.23
CA VAL A 34 -7.30 -10.89 -0.31
C VAL A 34 -6.73 -10.83 -1.73
N TYR A 35 -7.55 -11.00 -2.76
CA TYR A 35 -7.09 -10.95 -4.15
C TYR A 35 -6.59 -9.56 -4.54
N ILE A 36 -7.32 -8.51 -4.17
CA ILE A 36 -6.89 -7.12 -4.40
C ILE A 36 -5.57 -6.85 -3.67
N PHE A 37 -5.45 -7.27 -2.41
CA PHE A 37 -4.18 -7.15 -1.68
C PHE A 37 -3.03 -7.91 -2.36
N GLY A 38 -3.32 -9.08 -2.95
CA GLY A 38 -2.38 -9.83 -3.78
C GLY A 38 -1.87 -9.04 -4.99
N VAL A 39 -2.78 -8.41 -5.75
CA VAL A 39 -2.40 -7.57 -6.91
C VAL A 39 -1.55 -6.38 -6.47
N LEU A 40 -1.91 -5.71 -5.36
CA LEU A 40 -1.15 -4.59 -4.81
C LEU A 40 0.24 -5.02 -4.32
N THR A 41 0.36 -6.24 -3.80
CA THR A 41 1.65 -6.83 -3.39
C THR A 41 2.55 -7.02 -4.60
N ILE A 42 2.04 -7.60 -5.70
CA ILE A 42 2.79 -7.76 -6.95
C ILE A 42 3.25 -6.40 -7.47
N PHE A 43 2.35 -5.41 -7.51
CA PHE A 43 2.67 -4.06 -7.95
C PHE A 43 3.79 -3.42 -7.10
N THR A 44 3.75 -3.60 -5.78
CA THR A 44 4.79 -3.12 -4.84
C THR A 44 6.15 -3.76 -5.14
N ILE A 45 6.17 -5.08 -5.36
CA ILE A 45 7.41 -5.81 -5.70
C ILE A 45 7.96 -5.36 -7.06
N VAL A 46 7.14 -5.28 -8.10
CA VAL A 46 7.59 -4.87 -9.43
C VAL A 46 8.22 -3.47 -9.38
N ARG A 47 7.55 -2.52 -8.72
CA ARG A 47 8.09 -1.16 -8.53
C ARG A 47 9.41 -1.15 -7.76
N SER A 48 9.49 -1.94 -6.70
CA SER A 48 10.70 -2.09 -5.91
C SER A 48 11.89 -2.56 -6.77
N LEU A 49 11.67 -3.59 -7.59
CA LEU A 49 12.70 -4.14 -8.47
C LEU A 49 13.12 -3.11 -9.53
N ILE A 50 12.18 -2.33 -10.08
CA ILE A 50 12.50 -1.22 -10.99
C ILE A 50 13.42 -0.21 -10.30
N HIS A 51 13.09 0.23 -9.09
CA HIS A 51 13.92 1.17 -8.34
C HIS A 51 15.34 0.65 -8.05
N ILE A 52 15.49 -0.65 -7.80
CA ILE A 52 16.79 -1.27 -7.49
C ILE A 52 17.63 -1.45 -8.75
N PHE A 53 17.03 -1.92 -9.85
CA PHE A 53 17.77 -2.45 -11.01
C PHE A 53 17.74 -1.56 -12.25
N ALA A 54 16.83 -0.59 -12.36
CA ALA A 54 16.86 0.36 -13.47
C ALA A 54 18.11 1.27 -13.35
N PRO A 55 18.79 1.63 -14.46
CA PRO A 55 20.01 2.43 -14.41
C PRO A 55 19.89 3.78 -13.68
N ASP A 56 18.72 4.41 -13.77
CA ASP A 56 18.39 5.67 -13.10
C ASP A 56 17.49 5.47 -11.85
N GLY A 57 17.26 4.22 -11.45
CA GLY A 57 16.27 3.85 -10.43
C GLY A 57 14.84 4.28 -10.77
N GLY A 58 14.55 4.64 -12.02
CA GLY A 58 13.29 5.27 -12.44
C GLY A 58 13.17 6.76 -12.13
N ALA A 59 14.24 7.44 -11.68
CA ALA A 59 14.18 8.86 -11.36
C ALA A 59 13.86 9.73 -12.58
N ASN A 60 14.55 9.52 -13.71
CA ASN A 60 14.33 10.32 -14.91
C ASN A 60 13.28 9.68 -15.82
N SER A 61 13.40 8.37 -16.04
CA SER A 61 12.59 7.60 -16.99
C SER A 61 11.14 7.39 -16.55
N ILE A 62 10.83 7.45 -15.24
CA ILE A 62 9.49 7.23 -14.70
C ILE A 62 9.01 8.41 -13.87
N ALA A 63 9.83 8.87 -12.92
CA ALA A 63 9.48 9.97 -12.02
C ALA A 63 9.67 11.36 -12.66
N THR A 64 10.05 11.41 -13.94
CA THR A 64 10.17 12.62 -14.77
C THR A 64 11.08 13.69 -14.17
N ILE A 65 12.03 13.31 -13.32
CA ILE A 65 13.03 14.23 -12.76
C ILE A 65 14.04 14.57 -13.86
N VAL A 66 14.41 15.85 -13.99
CA VAL A 66 15.46 16.28 -14.92
C VAL A 66 16.79 15.57 -14.63
N VAL A 67 17.61 15.38 -15.67
CA VAL A 67 19.00 14.98 -15.48
C VAL A 67 19.79 16.22 -15.06
N PHE A 68 20.40 16.19 -13.88
CA PHE A 68 21.16 17.32 -13.38
C PHE A 68 22.55 17.38 -14.04
N SER A 69 23.05 18.57 -14.29
CA SER A 69 24.45 18.80 -14.68
C SER A 69 25.28 19.18 -13.45
N GLY A 70 26.52 18.72 -13.37
CA GLY A 70 27.42 19.04 -12.25
C GLY A 70 28.66 18.16 -12.22
N SER A 71 29.66 18.57 -11.43
CA SER A 71 30.87 17.78 -11.14
C SER A 71 31.16 17.85 -9.64
N PRO A 72 31.16 16.72 -8.91
CA PRO A 72 30.81 15.37 -9.39
C PRO A 72 29.34 15.26 -9.85
N ASP A 73 29.02 14.25 -10.66
CA ASP A 73 27.66 14.03 -11.20
C ASP A 73 26.63 13.87 -10.06
N PRO A 74 25.69 14.83 -9.89
CA PRO A 74 24.70 14.78 -8.81
C PRO A 74 23.72 13.61 -8.93
N ASN A 75 23.50 13.08 -10.15
CA ASN A 75 22.51 12.04 -10.39
C ASN A 75 22.90 10.72 -9.73
N ASN A 76 24.19 10.46 -9.53
CA ASN A 76 24.67 9.26 -8.82
C ASN A 76 24.08 9.15 -7.40
N VAL A 77 23.98 10.28 -6.69
CA VAL A 77 23.37 10.31 -5.34
C VAL A 77 21.87 10.05 -5.42
N ILE A 78 21.20 10.64 -6.41
CA ILE A 78 19.76 10.47 -6.62
C ILE A 78 19.44 9.00 -6.93
N TYR A 79 20.16 8.38 -7.87
CA TYR A 79 19.94 6.99 -8.25
C TYR A 79 20.24 6.04 -7.09
N HIS A 80 21.27 6.33 -6.29
CA HIS A 80 21.55 5.57 -5.08
C HIS A 80 20.39 5.63 -4.08
N ILE A 81 19.85 6.82 -3.81
CA ILE A 81 18.69 6.99 -2.92
C ILE A 81 17.45 6.28 -3.48
N PHE A 82 17.22 6.32 -4.79
CA PHE A 82 16.12 5.58 -5.43
C PHE A 82 16.30 4.07 -5.27
N SER A 83 17.52 3.54 -5.37
CA SER A 83 17.81 2.13 -5.10
C SER A 83 17.50 1.75 -3.64
N LEU A 84 17.87 2.59 -2.67
CA LEU A 84 17.52 2.40 -1.25
C LEU A 84 16.01 2.46 -1.01
N TRP A 85 15.30 3.34 -1.69
CA TRP A 85 13.84 3.38 -1.66
C TRP A 85 13.26 2.08 -2.23
N GLY A 86 13.78 1.59 -3.36
CA GLY A 86 13.43 0.29 -3.92
C GLY A 86 13.62 -0.85 -2.92
N LEU A 87 14.75 -0.89 -2.21
CA LEU A 87 15.02 -1.88 -1.17
C LEU A 87 13.99 -1.80 -0.03
N SER A 88 13.65 -0.61 0.44
CA SER A 88 12.61 -0.44 1.46
C SER A 88 11.26 -0.97 0.98
N GLN A 89 10.89 -0.75 -0.29
CA GLN A 89 9.67 -1.29 -0.87
C GLN A 89 9.71 -2.81 -1.00
N LEU A 90 10.89 -3.38 -1.28
CA LEU A 90 11.07 -4.83 -1.37
C LEU A 90 10.75 -5.48 -0.04
N LEU A 91 11.32 -4.95 1.05
CA LEU A 91 11.11 -5.46 2.40
C LEU A 91 9.63 -5.43 2.80
N ILE A 92 8.93 -4.33 2.50
CA ILE A 92 7.47 -4.24 2.72
C ILE A 92 6.71 -5.26 1.85
N GLY A 93 7.06 -5.40 0.58
CA GLY A 93 6.44 -6.38 -0.31
C GLY A 93 6.66 -7.83 0.18
N LEU A 94 7.82 -8.16 0.73
CA LEU A 94 8.09 -9.45 1.36
C LEU A 94 7.22 -9.67 2.59
N ILE A 95 7.01 -8.64 3.42
CA ILE A 95 6.06 -8.71 4.55
C ILE A 95 4.64 -8.98 4.04
N TYR A 96 4.22 -8.32 2.96
CA TYR A 96 2.90 -8.55 2.35
C TYR A 96 2.76 -9.99 1.84
N ILE A 97 3.80 -10.57 1.23
CA ILE A 97 3.82 -11.98 0.82
C ILE A 97 3.63 -12.90 2.05
N ILE A 98 4.35 -12.66 3.14
CA ILE A 98 4.21 -13.43 4.38
C ILE A 98 2.77 -13.35 4.92
N VAL A 99 2.19 -12.15 4.93
CA VAL A 99 0.79 -11.92 5.34
C VAL A 99 -0.17 -12.69 4.43
N LEU A 100 0.00 -12.63 3.12
CA LEU A 100 -0.83 -13.36 2.15
C LEU A 100 -0.73 -14.89 2.31
N MET A 101 0.44 -15.41 2.66
CA MET A 101 0.64 -16.85 2.79
C MET A 101 0.11 -17.39 4.13
N LYS A 102 0.43 -16.70 5.23
CA LYS A 102 0.32 -17.29 6.58
C LYS A 102 -0.57 -16.50 7.54
N TYR A 103 -0.69 -15.18 7.36
CA TYR A 103 -1.30 -14.29 8.35
C TYR A 103 -2.37 -13.38 7.75
N LYS A 104 -3.29 -13.95 6.96
CA LYS A 104 -4.30 -13.18 6.20
C LYS A 104 -5.19 -12.30 7.08
N ASN A 105 -5.31 -12.59 8.37
CA ASN A 105 -6.06 -11.75 9.28
C ASN A 105 -5.39 -10.39 9.57
N LEU A 106 -4.13 -10.18 9.15
CA LEU A 106 -3.41 -8.90 9.19
C LEU A 106 -3.60 -8.02 7.94
N ILE A 107 -4.29 -8.50 6.90
CA ILE A 107 -4.51 -7.71 5.67
C ILE A 107 -5.14 -6.32 5.94
N PRO A 108 -6.14 -6.17 6.84
CA PRO A 108 -6.66 -4.84 7.19
C PRO A 108 -5.60 -3.90 7.79
N MET A 109 -4.69 -4.44 8.61
CA MET A 109 -3.55 -3.68 9.13
C MET A 109 -2.64 -3.19 8.00
N MET A 110 -2.36 -4.07 7.01
CA MET A 110 -1.52 -3.72 5.87
C MET A 110 -2.14 -2.62 5.01
N PHE A 111 -3.46 -2.65 4.78
CA PHE A 111 -4.16 -1.54 4.13
C PHE A 111 -4.06 -0.24 4.92
N THR A 112 -4.11 -0.31 6.26
CA THR A 112 -3.94 0.88 7.11
C THR A 112 -2.55 1.50 6.95
N LEU A 113 -1.50 0.68 7.01
CA LEU A 113 -0.12 1.15 6.80
C LEU A 113 0.08 1.73 5.40
N MET A 114 -0.50 1.10 4.37
CA MET A 114 -0.46 1.61 2.99
C MET A 114 -1.14 2.98 2.87
N ILE A 115 -2.31 3.17 3.49
CA ILE A 115 -3.00 4.47 3.49
C ILE A 115 -2.13 5.53 4.18
N ILE A 116 -1.56 5.21 5.35
CA ILE A 116 -0.67 6.13 6.08
C ILE A 116 0.52 6.50 5.21
N GLU A 117 1.19 5.52 4.59
CA GLU A 117 2.33 5.77 3.69
C GLU A 117 1.95 6.75 2.57
N TYR A 118 0.87 6.48 1.84
CA TYR A 118 0.49 7.29 0.68
C TYR A 118 -0.04 8.68 1.06
N VAL A 119 -0.76 8.82 2.18
CA VAL A 119 -1.14 10.12 2.73
C VAL A 119 0.11 10.90 3.13
N MET A 120 1.06 10.26 3.80
CA MET A 120 2.30 10.93 4.19
C MET A 120 3.15 11.32 2.98
N ARG A 121 3.12 10.56 1.87
CA ARG A 121 3.74 10.99 0.60
C ARG A 121 3.17 12.31 0.10
N PHE A 122 1.85 12.46 0.12
CA PHE A 122 1.20 13.70 -0.27
C PHE A 122 1.63 14.86 0.64
N VAL A 123 1.62 14.66 1.96
CA VAL A 123 2.10 15.65 2.94
C VAL A 123 3.55 16.03 2.66
N THR A 124 4.44 15.06 2.44
CA THR A 124 5.85 15.36 2.13
C THR A 124 6.03 16.10 0.82
N GLY A 125 5.18 15.86 -0.19
CA GLY A 125 5.20 16.60 -1.45
C GLY A 125 4.82 18.06 -1.29
N ILE A 126 3.94 18.37 -0.33
CA ILE A 126 3.61 19.76 0.04
C ILE A 126 4.77 20.40 0.83
N MET A 127 5.35 19.67 1.78
CA MET A 127 6.43 20.17 2.63
C MET A 127 7.76 20.37 1.87
N LYS A 128 8.01 19.52 0.87
CA LYS A 128 9.22 19.53 0.04
C LYS A 128 8.82 19.53 -1.44
N PRO A 129 8.28 20.66 -1.95
CA PRO A 129 7.86 20.75 -3.34
C PRO A 129 9.07 20.60 -4.25
N MET A 130 8.89 19.86 -5.36
CA MET A 130 9.95 19.61 -6.31
C MET A 130 10.19 20.78 -7.29
N GLY A 131 9.28 21.76 -7.34
CA GLY A 131 9.41 22.92 -8.23
C GLY A 131 9.55 22.51 -9.70
N ASP A 132 10.46 23.17 -10.42
CA ASP A 132 10.63 23.04 -11.87
C ASP A 132 11.55 21.87 -12.29
N VAL A 133 11.93 20.99 -11.35
CA VAL A 133 12.81 19.85 -11.64
C VAL A 133 12.09 18.64 -12.25
N LEU A 134 10.77 18.76 -12.47
CA LEU A 134 9.95 17.74 -13.13
C LEU A 134 9.65 18.14 -14.57
N THR A 135 9.94 17.26 -15.52
CA THR A 135 9.67 17.45 -16.96
C THR A 135 8.23 17.11 -17.36
N GLY A 136 7.45 16.55 -16.43
CA GLY A 136 6.05 16.19 -16.62
C GLY A 136 5.45 15.57 -15.37
N THR A 137 4.17 15.21 -15.42
CA THR A 137 3.50 14.51 -14.31
C THR A 137 3.91 13.03 -14.31
N PRO A 138 4.58 12.53 -13.26
CA PRO A 138 4.99 11.13 -13.24
C PRO A 138 3.77 10.22 -13.11
N PRO A 139 3.76 9.03 -13.76
CA PRO A 139 2.63 8.10 -13.68
C PRO A 139 2.27 7.72 -12.23
N GLY A 140 3.27 7.67 -11.35
CA GLY A 140 3.08 7.40 -9.93
C GLY A 140 2.15 8.39 -9.22
N ALA A 141 2.15 9.67 -9.62
CA ALA A 141 1.25 10.68 -9.03
C ALA A 141 -0.22 10.34 -9.31
N LEU A 142 -0.53 9.92 -10.55
CA LEU A 142 -1.87 9.50 -10.94
C LEU A 142 -2.27 8.17 -10.26
N VAL A 143 -1.36 7.21 -10.20
CA VAL A 143 -1.62 5.91 -9.56
C VAL A 143 -1.94 6.08 -8.07
N ASN A 144 -1.24 6.98 -7.37
CA ASN A 144 -1.50 7.26 -5.95
C ASN A 144 -2.95 7.73 -5.70
N LEU A 145 -3.52 8.51 -6.62
CA LEU A 145 -4.90 9.00 -6.52
C LEU A 145 -5.94 7.86 -6.58
N ILE A 146 -5.61 6.76 -7.25
CA ILE A 146 -6.48 5.57 -7.35
C ILE A 146 -6.24 4.61 -6.19
N LEU A 147 -4.96 4.42 -5.81
CA LEU A 147 -4.57 3.46 -4.78
C LEU A 147 -5.11 3.81 -3.40
N VAL A 148 -5.12 5.09 -3.00
CA VAL A 148 -5.60 5.49 -1.68
C VAL A 148 -7.11 5.21 -1.51
N PRO A 149 -8.01 5.64 -2.42
CA PRO A 149 -9.43 5.28 -2.36
C PRO A 149 -9.67 3.77 -2.42
N LEU A 150 -8.92 3.04 -3.26
CA LEU A 150 -9.03 1.59 -3.34
C LEU A 150 -8.67 0.91 -2.00
N ALA A 151 -7.52 1.27 -1.44
CA ALA A 151 -7.06 0.74 -0.15
C ALA A 151 -8.04 1.08 0.98
N LEU A 152 -8.57 2.31 1.00
CA LEU A 152 -9.56 2.75 1.97
C LEU A 152 -10.88 1.97 1.81
N GLY A 153 -11.34 1.77 0.57
CA GLY A 153 -12.54 0.98 0.28
C GLY A 153 -12.39 -0.48 0.73
N MET A 154 -11.23 -1.10 0.46
CA MET A 154 -10.94 -2.47 0.91
C MET A 154 -10.85 -2.55 2.44
N LEU A 155 -10.26 -1.55 3.09
CA LEU A 155 -10.19 -1.47 4.55
C LEU A 155 -11.58 -1.35 5.17
N ILE A 156 -12.42 -0.43 4.68
CA ILE A 156 -13.81 -0.26 5.13
C ILE A 156 -14.57 -1.56 4.92
N TRP A 157 -14.43 -2.20 3.75
CA TRP A 157 -15.10 -3.46 3.45
C TRP A 157 -14.66 -4.59 4.41
N SER A 158 -13.41 -4.58 4.85
CA SER A 158 -12.89 -5.59 5.78
C SER A 158 -13.59 -5.61 7.15
N PHE A 159 -14.27 -4.52 7.52
CA PHE A 159 -15.06 -4.44 8.75
C PHE A 159 -16.39 -5.18 8.67
N PHE A 160 -16.84 -5.56 7.47
CA PHE A 160 -18.11 -6.28 7.27
C PHE A 160 -17.85 -7.79 7.14
N PRO A 161 -18.24 -8.60 8.14
CA PRO A 161 -17.94 -10.01 8.14
C PRO A 161 -18.76 -10.78 7.10
N VAL A 162 -18.16 -11.79 6.49
CA VAL A 162 -18.89 -12.75 5.67
C VAL A 162 -19.61 -13.73 6.60
N LYS A 163 -20.94 -13.84 6.48
CA LYS A 163 -21.72 -14.87 7.19
C LYS A 163 -21.22 -16.24 6.74
N ARG A 164 -20.69 -17.05 7.66
CA ARG A 164 -20.40 -18.46 7.37
C ARG A 164 -21.73 -19.19 7.24
N LYS A 165 -21.94 -19.92 6.14
CA LYS A 165 -22.97 -20.97 6.13
C LYS A 165 -22.48 -22.05 7.10
N THR A 166 -23.16 -22.22 8.22
CA THR A 166 -23.05 -23.43 9.03
C THR A 166 -23.72 -24.53 8.22
N SER A 167 -22.91 -25.45 7.67
CA SER A 167 -23.36 -26.76 7.17
C SER A 167 -23.74 -27.64 8.34
#